data_AF-A0A382BJI6-F1
#
_entry.id   AF-A0A382BJI6-F1
#
_cell.length_a   1.000
_cell.length_b   1.000
_cell.length_c   1.000
_cell.angle_alpha   90.00
_cell.angle_beta   90.00
_cell.angle_gamma   90.00
#
_symmetry.space_group_name_H-M   'P 1'
#
loop_
_entity.id
_entity.type
_entity.pdbx_description
1 polymer ?
#
loop_
_entity_poly.entity_id
_entity_poly.type
_entity_poly.pdbx_seq_one_letter_code
_entity_poly.pdbx_strand_id
1 'polypeptide(L)' 'MPKPFLIIQLRPEDETADNEFESITHYGGIEKSEVVRIRAEKSGLPNIDLDDYAAIIVGGSPFNVSDKQEHKSEEQ' A
#
# COMPACT_ATOMS: atom_id res chain seq x y z
N MET A 1 -18.21 12.76 9.02
CA MET A 1 -17.55 12.55 7.70
C MET A 1 -17.44 11.05 7.49
N PRO A 2 -17.52 10.53 6.26
CA PRO A 2 -17.26 9.11 6.01
C PRO A 2 -15.84 8.74 6.47
N LYS A 3 -15.66 7.49 6.93
CA LYS A 3 -14.34 6.97 7.28
C LYS A 3 -13.49 6.87 6.01
N PRO A 4 -12.20 7.25 6.03
CA PRO A 4 -11.34 7.18 4.85
C PRO A 4 -11.00 5.74 4.46
N PHE A 5 -10.47 5.57 3.26
CA PHE A 5 -9.80 4.37 2.81
C PHE A 5 -8.35 4.37 3.26
N LEU A 6 -7.84 3.22 3.70
CA LEU A 6 -6.42 3.02 3.96
C LEU A 6 -5.79 2.27 2.78
N ILE A 7 -4.79 2.87 2.15
CA ILE A 7 -3.96 2.19 1.14
C ILE A 7 -2.56 1.97 1.70
N ILE A 8 -2.18 0.71 1.85
CA ILE A 8 -0.83 0.29 2.28
C ILE A 8 -0.09 -0.20 1.05
N GLN A 9 1.03 0.44 0.72
CA GLN A 9 1.88 0.07 -0.39
C GLN A 9 3.22 -0.48 0.10
N LEU A 10 3.84 -1.30 -0.75
CA LEU A 10 5.10 -1.98 -0.47
C LEU A 10 6.06 -1.94 -1.68
N ARG A 11 5.86 -0.99 -2.60
CA ARG A 11 6.69 -0.82 -3.80
C ARG A 11 7.94 -0.03 -3.44
N PRO A 12 9.16 -0.58 -3.66
CA PRO A 12 10.38 0.13 -3.33
C PRO A 12 10.58 1.37 -4.21
N GLU A 13 10.21 1.31 -5.50
CA GLU A 13 10.33 2.44 -6.41
C GLU A 13 9.18 3.44 -6.24
N ASP A 14 9.54 4.71 -6.11
CA ASP A 14 8.58 5.81 -5.91
C ASP A 14 7.58 5.94 -7.06
N GLU A 15 8.07 5.87 -8.30
CA GLU A 15 7.23 5.95 -9.49
C GLU A 15 6.23 4.78 -9.55
N THR A 16 6.66 3.57 -9.21
CA THR A 16 5.78 2.40 -9.17
C THR A 16 4.72 2.54 -8.07
N ALA A 17 5.11 3.00 -6.88
CA ALA A 17 4.18 3.26 -5.79
C ALA A 17 3.14 4.33 -6.18
N ASP A 18 3.57 5.41 -6.82
CA ASP A 18 2.67 6.48 -7.25
C ASP A 18 1.71 6.00 -8.34
N ASN A 19 2.21 5.28 -9.35
CA ASN A 19 1.37 4.69 -10.40
C ASN A 19 0.33 3.71 -9.84
N GLU A 20 0.70 2.89 -8.85
CA GLU A 20 -0.24 1.98 -8.18
C GLU A 20 -1.32 2.77 -7.39
N PHE A 21 -0.95 3.85 -6.70
CA PHE A 21 -1.90 4.72 -5.99
C PHE A 21 -2.87 5.43 -6.95
N GLU A 22 -2.37 5.98 -8.06
CA GLU A 22 -3.19 6.58 -9.12
C GLU A 22 -4.14 5.56 -9.72
N SER A 23 -3.67 4.33 -9.96
CA SER A 23 -4.50 3.25 -10.51
C SER A 23 -5.62 2.84 -9.55
N ILE A 24 -5.30 2.65 -8.26
CA ILE A 24 -6.31 2.27 -7.25
C ILE A 24 -7.38 3.36 -7.13
N THR A 25 -6.96 4.64 -7.03
CA THR A 25 -7.91 5.76 -6.89
C THR A 25 -8.75 5.95 -8.15
N HIS A 26 -8.15 5.88 -9.33
CA HIS A 26 -8.85 6.03 -10.60
C HIS A 26 -9.88 4.91 -10.84
N TYR A 27 -9.46 3.65 -10.79
CA TYR A 27 -10.35 2.51 -11.06
C TYR A 27 -11.31 2.21 -9.91
N GLY A 28 -10.94 2.57 -8.68
CA GLY A 28 -11.82 2.47 -7.52
C GLY A 28 -12.86 3.59 -7.42
N GLY A 29 -12.73 4.66 -8.21
CA GLY A 29 -13.59 5.83 -8.10
C GLY A 29 -13.48 6.54 -6.75
N ILE A 30 -12.29 6.51 -6.14
CA ILE A 30 -12.02 7.04 -4.80
C ILE A 30 -11.34 8.41 -4.95
N GLU A 31 -11.85 9.45 -4.28
CA GLU A 31 -11.16 10.72 -4.26
C GLU A 31 -9.89 10.63 -3.41
N LYS A 32 -8.79 11.26 -3.86
CA LYS A 32 -7.52 11.23 -3.12
C LYS A 32 -7.64 11.83 -1.72
N SER A 33 -8.57 12.76 -1.51
CA SER A 33 -8.95 13.35 -0.22
C SER A 33 -9.56 12.36 0.76
N GLU A 34 -10.11 11.25 0.26
CA GLU A 34 -10.72 10.18 1.08
C GLU A 34 -9.72 9.10 1.46
N VAL A 35 -8.44 9.25 1.11
CA VAL A 35 -7.42 8.22 1.30
C VAL A 35 -6.37 8.64 2.31
N VAL A 36 -6.10 7.73 3.25
CA VAL A 36 -4.85 7.71 4.01
C VAL A 36 -3.90 6.74 3.32
N ARG A 37 -2.75 7.23 2.86
CA ARG A 37 -1.74 6.44 2.16
C ARG A 37 -0.56 6.15 3.09
N ILE A 38 -0.16 4.89 3.18
CA ILE A 38 1.03 4.44 3.93
C ILE A 38 1.95 3.68 2.99
N ARG A 39 3.24 4.03 3.03
CA ARG A 39 4.32 3.32 2.32
C ARG A 39 5.14 2.52 3.34
N ALA A 40 4.70 1.28 3.56
CA ALA A 40 5.23 0.43 4.62
C ALA A 40 6.70 0.06 4.39
N GLU A 41 7.14 -0.02 3.14
CA GLU A 41 8.53 -0.29 2.77
C GLU A 41 9.47 0.87 3.13
N LYS A 42 8.98 2.10 3.27
CA LYS A 42 9.79 3.27 3.65
C LYS A 42 9.84 3.51 5.15
N SER A 43 8.70 3.42 5.83
CA SER A 43 8.56 3.84 7.23
C SER A 43 8.13 2.73 8.19
N GLY A 44 7.91 1.52 7.69
CA GLY A 44 7.18 0.49 8.41
C GLY A 44 5.69 0.84 8.54
N LEU A 45 4.97 -0.02 9.27
CA LEU A 45 3.57 0.22 9.61
C LEU A 45 3.49 0.91 10.98
N PRO A 46 2.77 2.03 11.11
CA PRO A 46 2.45 2.59 12.42
C PRO A 46 1.42 1.70 13.14
N ASN A 47 1.07 2.07 14.37
CA ASN A 47 -0.12 1.50 14.99
C ASN A 47 -1.37 1.99 14.25
N ILE A 48 -2.20 1.08 13.75
CA ILE A 48 -3.37 1.37 12.93
C ILE A 48 -4.60 0.86 13.68
N ASP A 49 -5.52 1.76 14.00
CA ASP A 49 -6.86 1.37 14.46
C ASP A 49 -7.72 1.06 13.23
N LEU A 50 -8.11 -0.20 13.07
CA LEU A 50 -8.87 -0.64 11.89
C LEU A 50 -10.29 -0.07 11.89
N ASP A 51 -10.83 0.30 13.06
CA ASP A 51 -12.15 0.91 13.16
C ASP A 51 -12.16 2.35 12.63
N ASP A 52 -11.02 2.98 12.36
CA ASP A 52 -10.98 4.32 11.78
C ASP A 52 -11.23 4.35 10.27
N TYR A 53 -11.23 3.19 9.60
CA TYR A 53 -11.26 3.10 8.13
C TYR A 53 -12.54 2.43 7.60
N ALA A 54 -12.97 2.85 6.41
CA ALA A 54 -14.08 2.23 5.71
C ALA A 54 -13.66 0.95 4.98
N ALA A 55 -12.42 0.92 4.48
CA ALA A 55 -11.79 -0.23 3.86
C ALA A 55 -10.27 -0.10 3.87
N ILE A 56 -9.60 -1.24 3.74
CA ILE A 56 -8.14 -1.36 3.72
C ILE A 56 -7.73 -2.10 2.46
N ILE A 57 -6.84 -1.48 1.69
CA ILE A 57 -6.26 -2.04 0.46
C ILE A 57 -4.77 -2.22 0.70
N VAL A 58 -4.29 -3.45 0.55
CA VAL A 58 -2.86 -3.77 0.60
C VAL A 58 -2.39 -4.01 -0.83
N GLY A 59 -1.49 -3.14 -1.29
CA GLY A 59 -0.90 -3.18 -2.63
C GLY A 59 0.01 -4.38 -2.85
N GLY A 60 0.45 -4.54 -4.09
CA GLY A 60 1.40 -5.59 -4.44
C GLY A 60 2.76 -5.32 -3.82
N SER A 61 3.51 -6.40 -3.57
CA SER A 61 4.85 -6.30 -3.02
C SER A 61 5.80 -7.25 -3.75
N PRO A 62 7.08 -6.93 -3.89
CA PRO A 62 8.07 -7.89 -4.35
C PRO A 62 8.35 -8.98 -3.30
N PHE A 63 7.94 -8.81 -2.04
CA PHE A 63 8.27 -9.68 -0.90
C PHE A 63 7.47 -11.00 -0.88
N ASN A 64 7.73 -11.87 -1.84
CA ASN A 64 7.13 -13.20 -1.86
C ASN A 64 7.72 -14.08 -0.77
N VAL A 65 6.88 -14.46 0.20
CA VAL A 65 7.26 -15.38 1.29
C VAL A 65 7.56 -16.78 0.78
N SER A 66 6.91 -17.20 -0.31
CA SER A 66 7.04 -18.52 -0.91
C SER A 66 8.32 -18.73 -1.72
N ASP A 67 9.00 -17.66 -2.11
CA ASP A 67 10.21 -17.77 -2.92
C ASP A 67 11.33 -18.34 -2.05
N LYS A 68 12.10 -19.29 -2.61
CA LYS A 68 13.29 -19.80 -1.93
C LYS A 68 14.26 -18.65 -1.70
N GLN A 69 15.01 -18.71 -0.59
CA GLN A 69 15.93 -17.64 -0.21
C GLN A 69 16.94 -17.28 -1.31
N GLU A 70 17.36 -18.27 -2.11
CA GLU A 70 18.30 -18.10 -3.25
C GLU A 70 17.73 -17.28 -4.43
N HIS A 71 16.42 -17.06 -4.48
CA HIS A 71 15.74 -16.32 -5.53
C HIS A 71 15.29 -14.91 -5.10
N LYS A 72 15.46 -14.57 -3.82
CA LYS A 72 15.11 -13.24 -3.30
C LYS A 72 16.18 -12.23 -3.67
N SER A 73 15.77 -11.02 -4.09
CA SER A 73 16.71 -9.90 -4.26
C SER A 73 17.28 -9.45 -2.91
N GLU A 74 18.31 -8.60 -2.91
CA GLU A 74 18.84 -8.00 -1.67
C GLU A 74 17.79 -7.17 -0.93
N GLU A 75 16.76 -6.71 -1.64
CA GLU A 75 15.67 -5.91 -1.07
C GLU A 75 14.53 -6.77 -0.54
N GLN A 76 14.58 -8.12 -0.65
CA GLN A 76 13.55 -9.08 -0.22
C GLN A 76 13.97 -9.98 0.95
#